data_AF-A0A7V0UKK4-F1
#
_entry.id   AF-A0A7V0UKK4-F1
#
_cell.length_a   1.000
_cell.length_b   1.000
_cell.length_c   1.000
_cell.angle_alpha   90.00
_cell.angle_beta   90.00
_cell.angle_gamma   90.00
#
_symmetry.space_group_name_H-M   'P 1'
#
loop_
_entity.id
_entity.type
_entity.pdbx_description
1 polymer ?
#
loop_
_entity_poly.entity_id
_entity_poly.type
_entity_poly.pdbx_seq_one_letter_code
_entity_poly.pdbx_strand_id
1 'polypeptide(L)'
;MMRSSIEYTCTDYLLQLSCQSARTKFPRFARITVEAGRQLQRTQQDTRGALLEWQLPKNSVESQTEGSCMNNSEIVAILNDLIETCRDGQEGFRTAAENIRNSEFRRLFNIFAQQRGQFVTELQAEVHRLGGAVKQGGSSPGWLQRGWVNINSAVARGDEGSIVAECQRGEEAAVNNYHEALKADLPLDVQYVVKRQYMDIKDAYDRIRILRRAA
;
A
#
# COMPACT_ATOMS: atom_id res chain seq x y z
N MET A 1 -40.09 51.47 13.96
CA MET A 1 -40.22 51.41 15.43
C MET A 1 -38.96 50.75 15.99
N MET A 2 -38.30 51.45 16.92
CA MET A 2 -37.32 51.04 17.96
C MET A 2 -36.13 50.17 17.54
N ARG A 3 -34.90 50.72 17.40
CA ARG A 3 -33.92 51.17 18.42
C ARG A 3 -33.29 50.02 19.25
N SER A 4 -32.01 49.75 18.99
CA SER A 4 -30.98 49.61 20.04
C SER A 4 -29.68 50.25 19.54
N SER A 5 -29.52 51.52 19.93
CA SER A 5 -28.26 52.24 19.93
C SER A 5 -27.45 51.88 21.17
N ILE A 6 -26.20 52.37 21.23
CA ILE A 6 -25.34 52.50 22.44
C ILE A 6 -24.50 51.22 22.62
N GLU A 7 -23.19 51.18 22.42
CA GLU A 7 -22.13 52.03 22.97
C GLU A 7 -20.85 51.77 22.15
N TYR A 8 -20.11 52.80 21.75
CA TYR A 8 -18.64 52.88 21.61
C TYR A 8 -18.28 54.13 20.77
N THR A 9 -18.80 55.28 21.22
CA THR A 9 -18.29 56.61 20.87
C THR A 9 -18.10 57.35 22.17
N CYS A 10 -17.00 57.10 22.89
CA CYS A 10 -16.71 57.87 24.11
C CYS A 10 -15.23 57.94 24.53
N THR A 11 -14.28 57.93 23.59
CA THR A 11 -12.88 58.28 23.91
C THR A 11 -12.19 59.22 22.91
N ASP A 12 -12.83 59.58 21.79
CA ASP A 12 -12.19 60.45 20.78
C ASP A 12 -12.42 61.97 20.94
N TYR A 13 -13.22 62.41 21.94
CA TYR A 13 -13.56 63.84 22.10
C TYR A 13 -13.01 64.52 23.36
N LEU A 14 -12.36 63.79 24.27
CA LEU A 14 -11.79 64.35 25.51
C LEU A 14 -10.26 64.51 25.49
N LEU A 15 -9.61 64.28 24.35
CA LEU A 15 -8.20 64.64 24.13
C LEU A 15 -8.01 65.89 23.26
N GLN A 16 -9.09 66.47 22.73
CA GLN A 16 -9.03 67.62 21.82
C GLN A 16 -9.21 69.00 22.48
N LEU A 17 -9.47 69.08 23.79
CA LEU A 17 -9.75 70.37 24.48
C LEU A 17 -8.83 70.72 25.66
N SER A 18 -7.84 69.89 26.01
CA SER A 18 -6.85 70.24 27.06
C SER A 18 -5.53 70.82 26.52
N CYS A 19 -5.34 70.93 25.20
CA CYS A 19 -4.08 71.42 24.64
C CYS A 19 -4.09 72.91 24.22
N GLN A 20 -5.21 73.63 24.39
CA GLN A 20 -5.36 75.05 24.02
C GLN A 20 -5.07 76.05 25.16
N SER A 21 -4.70 75.60 26.38
CA SER A 21 -4.45 76.49 27.53
C SER A 21 -3.02 76.44 28.13
N ALA A 22 -2.05 75.80 27.47
CA ALA A 22 -0.67 75.71 28.00
C ALA A 22 0.39 76.33 27.06
N ARG A 23 -0.01 77.27 26.20
CA ARG A 23 0.86 77.98 25.24
C ARG A 23 1.53 79.26 25.76
N THR A 24 1.45 79.58 27.06
CA THR A 24 1.85 80.92 27.53
C THR A 24 2.72 80.97 28.78
N LYS A 25 3.56 79.95 29.08
CA LYS A 25 4.53 80.12 30.20
C LYS A 25 5.89 79.42 30.19
N PHE A 26 6.24 78.50 29.28
CA PHE A 26 7.57 77.86 29.28
C PHE A 26 8.08 77.49 27.88
N PRO A 27 9.04 78.23 27.27
CA PRO A 27 9.42 78.04 25.87
C PRO A 27 10.52 77.00 25.61
N ARG A 28 10.91 76.19 26.61
CA ARG A 28 12.08 75.28 26.48
C ARG A 28 11.77 73.77 26.52
N PHE A 29 10.50 73.39 26.53
CA PHE A 29 10.08 71.97 26.54
C PHE A 29 9.23 71.58 25.32
N ALA A 30 9.42 72.26 24.18
CA ALA A 30 8.77 71.98 22.89
C ALA A 30 9.60 71.07 21.96
N ARG A 31 10.62 70.35 22.46
CA ARG A 31 11.50 69.50 21.63
C ARG A 31 11.53 68.01 21.97
N ILE A 32 10.81 67.52 22.99
CA ILE A 32 10.83 66.08 23.35
C ILE A 32 9.53 65.33 22.97
N THR A 33 8.47 66.01 22.53
CA THR A 33 7.17 65.37 22.22
C THR A 33 6.82 65.21 20.73
N VAL A 34 7.75 65.50 19.81
CA VAL A 34 7.56 65.28 18.35
C VAL A 34 8.25 64.00 17.85
N GLU A 35 9.27 63.50 18.56
CA GLU A 35 10.01 62.28 18.16
C GLU A 35 9.30 60.98 18.59
N ALA A 36 8.55 60.96 19.69
CA ALA A 36 7.75 59.79 20.07
C ALA A 36 6.52 59.53 19.18
N GLY A 37 6.02 60.55 18.47
CA GLY A 37 4.90 60.41 17.52
C GLY A 37 5.32 59.92 16.12
N ARG A 38 6.60 60.08 15.75
CA ARG A 38 7.10 59.71 14.42
C ARG A 38 7.53 58.24 14.33
N GLN A 39 7.79 57.60 15.48
CA GLN A 39 8.14 56.19 15.56
C GLN A 39 6.91 55.26 15.42
N LEU A 40 5.73 55.67 15.93
CA LEU A 40 4.51 54.84 15.87
C LEU A 40 3.73 54.94 14.54
N GLN A 41 3.93 55.99 13.73
CA GLN A 41 3.36 56.07 12.38
C GLN A 41 4.17 55.31 11.32
N ARG A 42 5.46 55.06 11.54
CA ARG A 42 6.29 54.24 10.62
C ARG A 42 5.98 52.74 10.71
N THR A 43 5.59 52.24 11.88
CA THR A 43 5.29 50.81 12.07
C THR A 43 3.88 50.41 11.61
N GLN A 44 2.96 51.37 11.41
CA GLN A 44 1.60 51.11 10.89
C GLN A 44 1.45 51.27 9.37
N GLN A 45 2.40 51.89 8.66
CA GLN A 45 2.34 52.02 7.20
C GLN A 45 3.04 50.88 6.45
N ASP A 46 3.89 50.08 7.12
CA ASP A 46 4.54 48.91 6.52
C ASP A 46 3.57 47.70 6.37
N THR A 47 2.50 47.67 7.16
CA THR A 47 1.47 46.61 7.10
C THR A 47 0.36 46.87 6.08
N ARG A 48 0.38 48.00 5.35
CA ARG A 48 -0.58 48.31 4.28
C ARG A 48 -0.08 48.00 2.86
N GLY A 49 1.18 47.60 2.71
CA GLY A 49 1.77 47.19 1.43
C GLY A 49 1.77 45.67 1.18
N ALA A 50 1.43 44.85 2.17
CA ALA A 50 1.41 43.38 2.07
C ALA A 50 -0.03 42.83 2.06
N LEU A 51 -0.93 43.53 1.37
CA LEU A 51 -2.37 43.22 1.35
C LEU A 51 -2.93 43.22 -0.07
N LEU A 52 -2.20 42.68 -1.03
CA LEU A 52 -2.68 42.36 -2.38
C LEU A 52 -1.93 41.16 -2.97
N GLU A 53 -1.90 40.03 -2.25
CA GLU A 53 -1.90 38.69 -2.85
C GLU A 53 -2.17 37.65 -1.75
N TRP A 54 -3.44 37.49 -1.37
CA TRP A 54 -3.85 36.24 -0.73
C TRP A 54 -3.88 35.15 -1.81
N GLN A 55 -2.69 34.73 -2.25
CA GLN A 55 -2.54 33.35 -2.72
C GLN A 55 -2.84 32.49 -1.51
N LEU A 56 -4.05 31.91 -1.52
CA LEU A 56 -4.44 30.85 -0.60
C LEU A 56 -3.25 29.89 -0.47
N PRO A 57 -2.78 29.55 0.75
CA PRO A 57 -2.05 28.31 0.86
C PRO A 57 -3.01 27.28 0.29
N LYS A 58 -2.61 26.60 -0.79
CA LYS A 58 -3.20 25.31 -1.10
C LYS A 58 -2.93 24.54 0.17
N ASN A 59 -3.93 24.47 1.04
CA ASN A 59 -4.15 23.30 1.85
C ASN A 59 -4.26 22.18 0.80
N SER A 60 -3.10 21.72 0.35
CA SER A 60 -2.81 20.31 0.25
C SER A 60 -3.20 19.74 1.60
N VAL A 61 -4.51 19.53 1.76
CA VAL A 61 -4.97 18.25 2.25
C VAL A 61 -4.42 17.26 1.23
N GLU A 62 -3.12 17.00 1.35
CA GLU A 62 -2.58 15.69 1.08
C GLU A 62 -3.42 14.85 2.03
N SER A 63 -4.44 14.23 1.45
CA SER A 63 -5.30 13.30 2.15
C SER A 63 -4.35 12.23 2.63
N GLN A 64 -3.85 12.40 3.84
CA GLN A 64 -3.39 11.32 4.67
C GLN A 64 -4.64 10.47 4.84
N THR A 65 -4.82 9.55 3.91
CA THR A 65 -5.60 8.34 4.11
C THR A 65 -4.87 7.57 5.20
N GLU A 66 -4.99 8.04 6.43
CA GLU A 66 -4.87 7.21 7.62
C GLU A 66 -6.11 6.33 7.65
N GLY A 67 -6.06 5.31 6.78
CA GLY A 67 -6.94 4.17 6.75
C GLY A 67 -6.05 2.97 6.52
N SER A 68 -6.03 2.06 7.48
CA SER A 68 -5.18 0.87 7.60
C SER A 68 -5.36 -0.20 6.48
N CYS A 69 -5.81 0.16 5.28
CA CYS A 69 -6.00 -0.77 4.18
C CYS A 69 -4.81 -0.72 3.20
N MET A 70 -4.30 -1.89 2.80
CA MET A 70 -3.29 -1.97 1.73
C MET A 70 -3.77 -1.27 0.46
N ASN A 71 -2.84 -0.66 -0.26
CA ASN A 71 -3.16 -0.05 -1.56
C ASN A 71 -3.22 -1.11 -2.67
N ASN A 72 -3.90 -0.79 -3.78
CA ASN A 72 -4.06 -1.73 -4.90
C ASN A 72 -2.72 -2.22 -5.47
N SER A 73 -1.65 -1.40 -5.46
CA SER A 73 -0.35 -1.83 -5.96
C SER A 73 0.31 -2.90 -5.09
N GLU A 74 0.17 -2.83 -3.77
CA GLU A 74 0.64 -3.85 -2.83
C GLU A 74 -0.13 -5.16 -3.02
N ILE A 75 -1.46 -5.07 -3.16
CA ILE A 75 -2.31 -6.23 -3.42
C ILE A 75 -1.93 -6.88 -4.75
N VAL A 76 -1.73 -6.08 -5.81
CA VAL A 76 -1.28 -6.57 -7.12
C VAL A 76 0.10 -7.23 -7.04
N ALA A 77 1.01 -6.74 -6.20
CA ALA A 77 2.31 -7.39 -5.99
C ALA A 77 2.14 -8.78 -5.37
N ILE A 78 1.34 -8.89 -4.30
CA ILE A 78 1.03 -10.16 -3.64
C ILE A 78 0.40 -11.15 -4.63
N LEU A 79 -0.60 -10.71 -5.40
CA LEU A 79 -1.25 -11.58 -6.38
C LEU A 79 -0.31 -12.04 -7.49
N ASN A 80 0.61 -11.18 -7.94
CA ASN A 80 1.63 -11.57 -8.91
C ASN A 80 2.59 -12.62 -8.33
N ASP A 81 2.97 -12.53 -7.05
CA ASP A 81 3.81 -13.54 -6.40
C ASP A 81 3.09 -14.90 -6.29
N LEU A 82 1.77 -14.89 -6.03
CA LEU A 82 0.94 -16.10 -6.06
C LEU A 82 0.77 -16.66 -7.47
N ILE A 83 0.65 -15.81 -8.49
CA ILE A 83 0.60 -16.22 -9.91
C ILE A 83 1.88 -16.96 -10.30
N GLU A 84 3.05 -16.41 -9.97
CA GLU A 84 4.33 -17.08 -10.26
C GLU A 84 4.41 -18.43 -9.55
N THR A 85 4.05 -18.48 -8.26
CA THR A 85 3.96 -19.75 -7.51
C THR A 85 3.09 -20.79 -8.20
N CYS A 86 1.95 -20.38 -8.76
CA CYS A 86 1.06 -21.30 -9.47
C CYS A 86 1.61 -21.72 -10.84
N ARG A 87 2.20 -20.80 -11.61
CA ARG A 87 2.82 -21.11 -12.91
C ARG A 87 3.93 -22.13 -12.77
N ASP A 88 4.78 -21.90 -11.79
CA ASP A 88 5.90 -22.77 -11.50
C ASP A 88 5.40 -24.13 -10.98
N GLY A 89 4.33 -24.13 -10.14
CA GLY A 89 3.67 -25.36 -9.68
C GLY A 89 3.07 -26.17 -10.82
N GLN A 90 2.41 -25.50 -11.76
CA GLN A 90 1.86 -26.09 -12.97
C GLN A 90 2.96 -26.80 -13.77
N GLU A 91 4.09 -26.13 -13.98
CA GLU A 91 5.20 -26.68 -14.75
C GLU A 91 5.90 -27.82 -14.01
N GLY A 92 6.15 -27.67 -12.71
CA GLY A 92 6.74 -28.73 -11.88
C GLY A 92 5.92 -30.01 -11.88
N PHE A 93 4.59 -29.90 -11.74
CA PHE A 93 3.70 -31.06 -11.79
C PHE A 93 3.59 -31.69 -13.18
N ARG A 94 3.57 -30.87 -14.25
CA ARG A 94 3.58 -31.39 -15.62
C ARG A 94 4.82 -32.23 -15.88
N THR A 95 6.00 -31.68 -15.57
CA THR A 95 7.27 -32.39 -15.70
C THR A 95 7.31 -33.65 -14.84
N ALA A 96 6.81 -33.61 -13.61
CA ALA A 96 6.74 -34.79 -12.75
C ALA A 96 5.83 -35.88 -13.33
N ALA A 97 4.65 -35.51 -13.86
CA ALA A 97 3.70 -36.45 -14.45
C ALA A 97 4.26 -37.14 -15.70
N GLU A 98 5.01 -36.41 -16.53
CA GLU A 98 5.64 -36.96 -17.74
C GLU A 98 6.73 -37.98 -17.42
N ASN A 99 7.38 -37.88 -16.26
CA ASN A 99 8.59 -38.64 -15.94
C ASN A 99 8.42 -39.70 -14.83
N ILE A 100 7.25 -39.78 -14.20
CA ILE A 100 6.96 -40.80 -13.18
C ILE A 100 6.26 -42.02 -13.79
N ARG A 101 6.66 -43.25 -13.41
CA ARG A 101 6.03 -44.50 -13.90
C ARG A 101 4.80 -44.88 -13.10
N ASN A 102 4.78 -44.59 -11.79
CA ASN A 102 3.63 -44.85 -10.94
C ASN A 102 2.37 -44.12 -11.46
N SER A 103 1.34 -44.89 -11.81
CA SER A 103 0.11 -44.37 -12.43
C SER A 103 -0.70 -43.47 -11.52
N GLU A 104 -0.70 -43.74 -10.21
CA GLU A 104 -1.44 -42.95 -9.23
C GLU A 104 -0.81 -41.57 -9.06
N PHE A 105 0.52 -41.51 -8.91
CA PHE A 105 1.22 -40.23 -8.88
C PHE A 105 1.09 -39.46 -10.20
N ARG A 106 1.20 -40.14 -11.34
CA ARG A 106 1.02 -39.50 -12.65
C ARG A 106 -0.36 -38.86 -12.77
N ARG A 107 -1.42 -39.58 -12.40
CA ARG A 107 -2.79 -39.06 -12.41
C ARG A 107 -2.93 -37.85 -11.48
N LEU A 108 -2.40 -37.96 -10.27
CA LEU A 108 -2.49 -36.91 -9.26
C LEU A 108 -1.77 -35.63 -9.70
N PHE A 109 -0.54 -35.74 -10.23
CA PHE A 109 0.23 -34.60 -10.72
C PHE A 109 -0.43 -33.92 -11.93
N ASN A 110 -1.03 -34.67 -12.85
CA ASN A 110 -1.80 -34.06 -13.94
C ASN A 110 -3.01 -33.24 -13.44
N ILE A 111 -3.72 -33.72 -12.42
CA ILE A 111 -4.83 -32.99 -11.79
C ILE A 111 -4.30 -31.68 -11.18
N PHE A 112 -3.20 -31.73 -10.45
CA PHE A 112 -2.64 -30.53 -9.82
C PHE A 112 -2.08 -29.55 -10.85
N ALA A 113 -1.44 -30.01 -11.93
CA ALA A 113 -0.99 -29.13 -13.01
C ALA A 113 -2.17 -28.34 -13.62
N GLN A 114 -3.30 -29.00 -13.90
CA GLN A 114 -4.50 -28.33 -14.39
C GLN A 114 -5.07 -27.34 -13.38
N GLN A 115 -5.16 -27.73 -12.10
CA GLN A 115 -5.66 -26.87 -11.03
C GLN A 115 -4.81 -25.61 -10.88
N ARG A 116 -3.47 -25.72 -10.90
CA ARG A 116 -2.56 -24.57 -10.83
C ARG A 116 -2.78 -23.60 -12.00
N GLY A 117 -3.04 -24.12 -13.20
CA GLY A 117 -3.41 -23.29 -14.36
C GLY A 117 -4.72 -22.51 -14.14
N GLN A 118 -5.73 -23.15 -13.53
CA GLN A 118 -6.98 -22.46 -13.18
C GLN A 118 -6.74 -21.34 -12.16
N PHE A 119 -5.90 -21.59 -11.14
CA PHE A 119 -5.58 -20.59 -10.13
C PHE A 119 -4.87 -19.36 -10.72
N VAL A 120 -3.95 -19.58 -11.67
CA VAL A 120 -3.31 -18.49 -12.43
C VAL A 120 -4.38 -17.61 -13.08
N THR A 121 -5.34 -18.20 -13.80
CA THR A 121 -6.39 -17.44 -14.48
C THR A 121 -7.25 -16.62 -13.50
N GLU A 122 -7.62 -17.20 -12.36
CA GLU A 122 -8.41 -16.50 -11.35
C GLU A 122 -7.65 -15.33 -10.72
N LEU A 123 -6.39 -15.53 -10.34
CA LEU A 123 -5.56 -14.48 -9.75
C LEU A 123 -5.28 -13.36 -10.77
N GLN A 124 -5.08 -13.69 -12.04
CA GLN A 124 -4.92 -12.70 -13.11
C GLN A 124 -6.16 -11.84 -13.29
N ALA A 125 -7.37 -12.43 -13.18
CA ALA A 125 -8.61 -11.69 -13.24
C ALA A 125 -8.71 -10.67 -12.09
N GLU A 126 -8.29 -11.04 -10.88
CA GLU A 126 -8.23 -10.11 -9.74
C GLU A 126 -7.19 -9.00 -9.94
N VAL A 127 -6.00 -9.31 -10.46
CA VAL A 127 -4.99 -8.29 -10.80
C VAL A 127 -5.54 -7.27 -11.79
N HIS A 128 -6.22 -7.73 -12.85
CA HIS A 128 -6.83 -6.85 -13.84
C HIS A 128 -7.97 -6.01 -13.25
N ARG A 129 -8.81 -6.59 -12.38
CA ARG A 129 -9.90 -5.87 -11.71
C ARG A 129 -9.37 -4.73 -10.83
N LEU A 130 -8.21 -4.91 -10.20
CA LEU A 130 -7.54 -3.90 -9.39
C LEU A 130 -6.78 -2.82 -10.20
N GLY A 131 -6.80 -2.92 -11.54
CA GLY A 131 -6.10 -2.00 -12.44
C GLY A 131 -4.60 -2.30 -12.58
N GLY A 132 -4.15 -3.48 -12.13
CA GLY A 132 -2.76 -3.92 -12.20
C GLY A 132 -2.40 -4.59 -13.52
N ALA A 133 -1.10 -4.66 -13.78
CA ALA A 133 -0.54 -5.49 -14.84
C ALA A 133 -0.11 -6.85 -14.26
N VAL A 134 -0.51 -7.91 -14.94
CA VAL A 134 0.02 -9.25 -14.69
C VAL A 134 1.49 -9.24 -15.10
N LYS A 135 2.39 -9.51 -14.16
CA LYS A 135 3.80 -9.68 -14.49
C LYS A 135 3.95 -10.89 -15.41
N GLN A 136 4.53 -10.67 -16.58
CA GLN A 136 4.97 -11.76 -17.43
C GLN A 136 6.25 -12.32 -16.80
N GLY A 137 6.25 -13.64 -16.57
CA GLY A 137 7.20 -14.32 -15.70
C GLY A 137 8.65 -13.87 -15.89
N GLY A 138 9.38 -13.74 -14.79
CA GLY A 138 10.78 -13.33 -14.85
C GLY A 138 11.37 -12.66 -13.62
N SER A 139 10.65 -12.53 -12.50
CA SER A 139 11.25 -12.01 -11.26
C SER A 139 10.54 -12.52 -10.02
N SER A 140 10.92 -13.70 -9.53
CA SER A 140 11.48 -13.78 -8.16
C SER A 140 12.15 -15.13 -7.85
N PRO A 141 13.13 -15.13 -6.92
CA PRO A 141 14.14 -16.18 -6.77
C PRO A 141 13.89 -17.00 -5.50
N GLY A 142 13.78 -18.32 -5.61
CA GLY A 142 13.96 -19.14 -4.41
C GLY A 142 13.59 -20.59 -4.60
N TRP A 143 12.43 -20.82 -5.21
CA TRP A 143 11.96 -22.18 -5.48
C TRP A 143 12.20 -22.56 -6.94
N LEU A 144 11.99 -21.63 -7.88
CA LEU A 144 12.15 -21.84 -9.31
C LEU A 144 13.51 -22.42 -9.67
N GLN A 145 14.61 -21.70 -9.43
CA GLN A 145 15.92 -22.17 -9.89
C GLN A 145 16.33 -23.49 -9.25
N ARG A 146 16.13 -23.67 -7.94
CA ARG A 146 16.60 -24.87 -7.25
C ARG A 146 15.64 -26.06 -7.38
N GLY A 147 14.34 -25.83 -7.24
CA GLY A 147 13.32 -26.87 -7.43
C GLY A 147 13.26 -27.36 -8.87
N TRP A 148 13.33 -26.45 -9.84
CA TRP A 148 13.39 -26.85 -11.25
C TRP A 148 14.64 -27.66 -11.57
N VAL A 149 15.81 -27.25 -11.08
CA VAL A 149 17.06 -28.01 -11.25
C VAL A 149 16.95 -29.38 -10.58
N ASN A 150 16.41 -29.47 -9.36
CA ASN A 150 16.30 -30.75 -8.66
C ASN A 150 15.32 -31.70 -9.34
N ILE A 151 14.17 -31.22 -9.81
CA ILE A 151 13.21 -32.02 -10.59
C ILE A 151 13.88 -32.54 -11.86
N ASN A 152 14.49 -31.68 -12.67
CA ASN A 152 15.18 -32.10 -13.89
C ASN A 152 16.34 -33.07 -13.61
N SER A 153 17.06 -32.86 -12.51
CA SER A 153 18.14 -33.73 -12.08
C SER A 153 17.64 -35.11 -11.65
N ALA A 154 16.52 -35.17 -10.92
CA ALA A 154 15.87 -36.42 -10.53
C ALA A 154 15.33 -37.17 -11.74
N VAL A 155 14.71 -36.45 -12.68
CA VAL A 155 14.26 -36.96 -13.98
C VAL A 155 15.44 -37.56 -14.75
N ALA A 156 16.56 -36.83 -14.88
CA ALA A 156 17.74 -37.31 -15.59
C ALA A 156 18.34 -38.58 -14.95
N ARG A 157 18.19 -38.76 -13.62
CA ARG A 157 18.60 -39.97 -12.90
C ARG A 157 17.54 -41.08 -12.90
N GLY A 158 16.32 -40.82 -13.37
CA GLY A 158 15.19 -41.75 -13.24
C GLY A 158 14.78 -42.05 -11.81
N ASP A 159 15.03 -41.12 -10.88
CA ASP A 159 14.75 -41.28 -9.45
C ASP A 159 13.36 -40.73 -9.10
N GLU A 160 12.35 -41.61 -9.15
CA GLU A 160 10.96 -41.25 -8.87
C GLU A 160 10.75 -40.77 -7.42
N GLY A 161 11.49 -41.32 -6.47
CA GLY A 161 11.41 -40.92 -5.07
C GLY A 161 11.83 -39.45 -4.89
N SER A 162 12.90 -39.05 -5.58
CA SER A 162 13.34 -37.66 -5.64
C SER A 162 12.33 -36.76 -6.36
N ILE A 163 11.71 -37.21 -7.46
CA ILE A 163 10.65 -36.42 -8.15
C ILE A 163 9.50 -36.12 -7.19
N VAL A 164 8.96 -37.15 -6.51
CA VAL A 164 7.85 -36.98 -5.55
C VAL A 164 8.26 -36.10 -4.37
N ALA A 165 9.49 -36.25 -3.86
CA ALA A 165 10.01 -35.42 -2.77
C ALA A 165 10.10 -33.94 -3.15
N GLU A 166 10.54 -33.63 -4.36
CA GLU A 166 10.62 -32.26 -4.86
C GLU A 166 9.23 -31.65 -5.10
N CYS A 167 8.26 -32.43 -5.61
CA CYS A 167 6.88 -31.98 -5.70
C CYS A 167 6.29 -31.66 -4.31
N GLN A 168 6.53 -32.52 -3.32
CA GLN A 168 6.06 -32.28 -1.95
C GLN A 168 6.69 -31.00 -1.36
N ARG A 169 7.99 -30.77 -1.60
CA ARG A 169 8.70 -29.56 -1.16
C ARG A 169 8.18 -28.30 -1.87
N GLY A 170 7.86 -28.39 -3.16
CA GLY A 170 7.23 -27.32 -3.92
C GLY A 170 5.86 -26.93 -3.35
N GLU A 171 5.05 -27.93 -3.01
CA GLU A 171 3.74 -27.69 -2.39
C GLU A 171 3.85 -27.10 -0.99
N GLU A 172 4.81 -27.53 -0.17
CA GLU A 172 5.08 -26.89 1.12
C GLU A 172 5.44 -25.40 0.95
N ALA A 173 6.28 -25.08 -0.03
CA ALA A 173 6.61 -23.70 -0.34
C ALA A 173 5.38 -22.90 -0.80
N ALA A 174 4.49 -23.51 -1.60
CA ALA A 174 3.24 -22.89 -2.02
C ALA A 174 2.30 -22.64 -0.84
N VAL A 175 2.09 -23.62 0.05
CA VAL A 175 1.31 -23.46 1.29
C VAL A 175 1.84 -22.26 2.09
N ASN A 176 3.17 -22.18 2.27
CA ASN A 176 3.78 -21.08 3.03
C ASN A 176 3.56 -19.73 2.33
N ASN A 177 3.73 -19.64 1.00
CA ASN A 177 3.52 -18.39 0.29
C ASN A 177 2.08 -17.88 0.39
N TYR A 178 1.10 -18.77 0.21
CA TYR A 178 -0.31 -18.44 0.40
C TYR A 178 -0.63 -18.05 1.84
N HIS A 179 -0.03 -18.74 2.81
CA HIS A 179 -0.19 -18.39 4.22
C HIS A 179 0.33 -16.98 4.52
N GLU A 180 1.50 -16.60 3.99
CA GLU A 180 2.02 -15.24 4.14
C GLU A 180 1.14 -14.20 3.44
N ALA A 181 0.64 -14.50 2.23
CA ALA A 181 -0.28 -13.61 1.51
C ALA A 181 -1.58 -13.35 2.30
N LEU A 182 -2.11 -14.36 2.99
CA LEU A 182 -3.33 -14.25 3.80
C LEU A 182 -3.17 -13.47 5.10
N LYS A 183 -1.94 -13.15 5.52
CA LYS A 183 -1.70 -12.25 6.67
C LYS A 183 -1.91 -10.78 6.31
N ALA A 184 -1.88 -10.46 5.03
CA ALA A 184 -2.07 -9.10 4.55
C ALA A 184 -3.56 -8.71 4.57
N ASP A 185 -3.86 -7.42 4.68
CA ASP A 185 -5.22 -6.90 4.65
C ASP A 185 -5.76 -6.85 3.20
N LEU A 186 -6.20 -8.00 2.71
CA LEU A 186 -6.74 -8.17 1.36
C LEU A 186 -8.23 -7.79 1.33
N PRO A 187 -8.72 -7.15 0.24
CA PRO A 187 -10.14 -6.99 0.00
C PRO A 187 -10.89 -8.33 0.09
N LEU A 188 -12.12 -8.33 0.64
CA LEU A 188 -12.86 -9.55 0.95
C LEU A 188 -13.02 -10.50 -0.25
N ASP A 189 -13.21 -9.96 -1.45
CA ASP A 189 -13.31 -10.74 -2.68
C ASP A 189 -11.99 -11.43 -3.04
N VAL A 190 -10.87 -10.71 -2.97
CA VAL A 190 -9.52 -11.26 -3.18
C VAL A 190 -9.19 -12.29 -2.10
N GLN A 191 -9.47 -11.99 -0.84
CA GLN A 191 -9.21 -12.88 0.28
C GLN A 191 -9.97 -14.21 0.12
N TYR A 192 -11.21 -14.18 -0.37
CA TYR A 192 -12.00 -15.38 -0.64
C TYR A 192 -11.32 -16.28 -1.67
N VAL A 193 -10.85 -15.72 -2.79
CA VAL A 193 -10.14 -16.46 -3.85
C VAL A 193 -8.85 -17.08 -3.29
N VAL A 194 -8.00 -16.27 -2.65
CA VAL A 194 -6.71 -16.73 -2.10
C VAL A 194 -6.91 -17.82 -1.04
N LYS A 195 -7.91 -17.66 -0.15
CA LYS A 195 -8.19 -18.63 0.90
C LYS A 195 -8.69 -19.96 0.36
N ARG A 196 -9.55 -19.96 -0.67
CA ARG A 196 -10.00 -21.19 -1.33
C ARG A 196 -8.82 -21.94 -1.93
N GLN A 197 -7.99 -21.24 -2.72
CA GLN A 197 -6.81 -21.83 -3.36
C GLN A 197 -5.81 -22.36 -2.32
N TYR A 198 -5.61 -21.64 -1.21
CA TYR A 198 -4.78 -22.11 -0.09
C TYR A 198 -5.24 -23.47 0.47
N MET A 199 -6.55 -23.64 0.69
CA MET A 199 -7.09 -24.91 1.18
C MET A 199 -6.87 -26.05 0.19
N ASP A 200 -7.09 -25.79 -1.09
CA ASP A 200 -6.85 -26.77 -2.15
C ASP A 200 -5.37 -27.18 -2.28
N ILE A 201 -4.45 -26.22 -2.11
CA ILE A 201 -3.00 -26.48 -2.09
C ILE A 201 -2.62 -27.30 -0.86
N LYS A 202 -3.18 -26.98 0.30
CA LYS A 202 -2.93 -27.76 1.52
C LYS A 202 -3.42 -29.21 1.36
N ASP A 203 -4.60 -29.41 0.78
CA ASP A 203 -5.12 -30.74 0.48
C ASP A 203 -4.24 -31.49 -0.53
N ALA A 204 -3.69 -30.78 -1.53
CA ALA A 204 -2.74 -31.35 -2.48
C ALA A 204 -1.44 -31.83 -1.79
N TYR A 205 -0.86 -30.99 -0.92
CA TYR A 205 0.29 -31.34 -0.09
C TYR A 205 0.02 -32.60 0.75
N ASP A 206 -1.12 -32.65 1.44
CA ASP A 206 -1.50 -33.79 2.28
C ASP A 206 -1.70 -35.07 1.45
N ARG A 207 -2.28 -34.98 0.25
CA ARG A 207 -2.44 -36.12 -0.67
C ARG A 207 -1.09 -36.69 -1.12
N ILE A 208 -0.14 -35.84 -1.51
CA ILE A 208 1.21 -36.28 -1.91
C ILE A 208 1.90 -36.97 -0.73
N ARG A 209 1.82 -36.37 0.46
CA ARG A 209 2.43 -36.91 1.69
C ARG A 209 1.85 -38.27 2.06
N ILE A 210 0.53 -38.46 1.95
CA ILE A 210 -0.14 -39.73 2.25
C ILE A 210 0.27 -40.79 1.22
N LEU A 211 0.19 -40.47 -0.08
CA LEU A 211 0.52 -41.42 -1.14
C LEU A 211 1.99 -41.85 -1.07
N ARG A 212 2.91 -40.92 -0.76
CA ARG A 212 4.34 -41.21 -0.55
C ARG A 212 4.61 -42.13 0.64
N ARG A 213 3.80 -42.06 1.69
CA ARG A 213 3.94 -42.96 2.86
C ARG A 213 3.39 -44.37 2.60
N ALA A 214 2.50 -44.49 1.62
CA ALA A 214 1.85 -45.75 1.26
C ALA A 214 2.59 -46.52 0.14
N ALA A 215 3.49 -45.86 -0.58
CA ALA A 215 4.33 -46.42 -1.63
C ALA A 215 5.64 -46.97 -1.07
#